data_AF-A0A2V8RLK8-F1
#
_entry.id   AF-A0A2V8RLK8-F1
#
_cell.length_a   1.000
_cell.length_b   1.000
_cell.length_c   1.000
_cell.angle_alpha   90.00
_cell.angle_beta   90.00
_cell.angle_gamma   90.00
#
_symmetry.space_group_name_H-M   'P 1'
#
loop_
_entity.id
_entity.type
_entity.pdbx_description
1 polymer ?
#
loop_
_entity_poly.entity_id
_entity_poly.type
_entity_poly.pdbx_seq_one_letter_code
_entity_poly.pdbx_strand_id
1 'polypeptide(L)' 'MSTAMPAIESDIKDISLAPQGKRRIDWSEREMPVLRMIRERFQTEQPLKGVRLVACAHITTETANLARALQAGGA' A
#
# COMPACT_ATOMS: atom_id res chain seq x y z
N MET A 1 -14.04 8.83 -32.61
CA MET A 1 -14.20 7.54 -31.90
C MET A 1 -13.12 7.45 -30.85
N SER A 2 -13.50 7.64 -29.57
CA SER A 2 -12.58 7.63 -28.43
C SER A 2 -12.24 6.18 -28.10
N THR A 3 -11.03 5.73 -28.44
CA THR A 3 -10.51 4.45 -27.95
C THR A 3 -10.12 4.63 -26.48
N ALA A 4 -10.94 4.09 -25.58
CA ALA A 4 -10.59 3.99 -24.16
C ALA A 4 -9.27 3.23 -24.04
N MET A 5 -8.23 3.90 -23.54
CA MET A 5 -6.97 3.23 -23.25
C MET A 5 -7.23 2.16 -22.19
N PRO A 6 -6.74 0.92 -22.36
CA PRO A 6 -6.87 -0.10 -21.33
C PRO A 6 -6.25 0.43 -20.04
N ALA A 7 -6.96 0.27 -18.92
CA ALA A 7 -6.47 0.70 -17.63
C ALA A 7 -5.18 -0.08 -17.32
N ILE A 8 -4.05 0.62 -17.25
CA ILE A 8 -2.78 0.05 -16.81
C ILE A 8 -2.92 -0.17 -15.30
N GLU A 9 -3.00 -1.44 -14.88
CA GLU A 9 -3.18 -1.79 -13.46
C GLU A 9 -1.92 -1.49 -12.64
N SER A 10 -0.74 -1.74 -13.20
CA SER A 10 0.55 -1.34 -12.64
C SER A 10 1.64 -1.30 -13.72
N ASP A 11 2.67 -0.47 -13.50
CA ASP A 11 3.89 -0.43 -14.31
C ASP A 11 5.10 -0.62 -13.38
N ILE A 12 5.72 -1.79 -13.46
CA ILE A 12 6.82 -2.22 -12.59
C ILE A 12 7.87 -2.98 -13.40
N LYS A 13 9.12 -2.96 -12.91
CA LYS A 13 10.25 -3.56 -13.62
C LYS A 13 10.19 -5.10 -13.71
N ASP A 14 9.85 -5.79 -12.63
CA ASP A 14 9.85 -7.27 -12.56
C ASP A 14 8.90 -7.77 -11.46
N ILE A 15 7.81 -8.43 -11.86
CA ILE A 15 6.81 -8.98 -10.95
C ILE A 15 7.29 -10.23 -10.18
N SER A 16 8.30 -10.94 -10.70
CA SER A 16 8.80 -12.18 -10.07
C SER A 16 9.46 -11.93 -8.72
N LEU A 17 9.85 -10.67 -8.43
CA LEU A 17 10.43 -10.25 -7.16
C LEU A 17 9.39 -10.09 -6.04
N ALA A 18 8.09 -10.13 -6.33
CA ALA A 18 7.03 -9.90 -5.35
C ALA A 18 7.13 -10.77 -4.08
N PRO A 19 7.45 -12.08 -4.14
CA PRO A 19 7.62 -12.91 -2.94
C PRO A 19 8.81 -12.47 -2.06
N GLN A 20 9.90 -11.97 -2.67
CA GLN A 20 11.02 -11.41 -1.93
C GLN A 20 10.65 -10.04 -1.34
N GLY A 21 9.98 -9.20 -2.12
CA GLY A 21 9.45 -7.90 -1.67
C GLY A 21 8.56 -8.06 -0.44
N LYS A 22 7.61 -9.00 -0.47
CA LYS A 22 6.73 -9.29 0.67
C LYS A 22 7.51 -9.60 1.95
N ARG A 23 8.52 -10.47 1.86
CA ARG A 23 9.38 -10.80 3.01
C ARG A 23 10.11 -9.58 3.57
N ARG A 24 10.57 -8.67 2.71
CA ARG A 24 11.24 -7.44 3.15
C ARG A 24 10.26 -6.44 3.78
N ILE A 25 9.05 -6.33 3.25
CA ILE A 25 7.97 -5.51 3.82
C ILE A 25 7.62 -6.01 5.22
N ASP A 26 7.41 -7.32 5.37
CA ASP A 26 7.06 -7.95 6.65
C ASP A 26 8.21 -7.84 7.67
N TRP A 27 9.47 -7.81 7.21
CA TRP A 27 10.63 -7.53 8.06
C TRP A 27 10.68 -6.07 8.51
N SER A 28 10.52 -5.12 7.57
CA SER A 28 10.47 -3.68 7.86
C SER A 28 9.35 -3.32 8.84
N GLU A 29 8.19 -3.98 8.75
CA GLU A 29 7.06 -3.77 9.66
C GLU A 29 7.45 -4.00 11.14
N ARG A 30 8.44 -4.85 11.42
CA ARG A 30 8.91 -5.12 12.79
C ARG A 30 9.50 -3.88 13.46
N GLU A 31 10.09 -3.00 12.68
CA GLU A 31 10.71 -1.75 13.12
C GLU A 31 9.75 -0.54 13.01
N MET A 32 8.47 -0.77 12.67
CA MET A 32 7.46 0.28 12.49
C MET A 32 6.28 0.12 13.47
N PRO A 33 6.51 0.08 14.80
CA PRO A 33 5.48 -0.28 15.79
C PRO A 33 4.30 0.68 15.82
N VAL A 34 4.55 1.99 15.64
CA VAL A 34 3.49 3.02 15.60
C VAL A 34 2.58 2.81 14.39
N LEU A 35 3.14 2.50 13.23
CA LEU A 35 2.36 2.29 12.01
C LEU A 35 1.53 1.01 12.10
N ARG A 36 2.06 -0.05 12.73
CA ARG A 36 1.29 -1.26 13.02
C ARG A 36 0.08 -0.96 13.90
N MET A 37 0.27 -0.21 14.99
CA MET A 37 -0.81 0.21 15.87
C MET A 37 -1.89 1.01 15.13
N ILE A 38 -1.48 1.94 14.26
CA ILE A 38 -2.40 2.71 13.41
C ILE A 38 -3.18 1.78 12.47
N ARG A 39 -2.50 0.81 11.84
CA ARG A 39 -3.15 -0.18 10.95
C ARG A 39 -4.22 -0.97 11.71
N GLU A 40 -3.91 -1.50 12.89
CA GLU A 40 -4.85 -2.27 13.71
C GLU A 40 -6.08 -1.44 14.10
N ARG A 41 -5.89 -0.18 14.49
CA ARG A 41 -6.99 0.75 14.75
C ARG A 41 -7.83 1.01 13.49
N PHE A 42 -7.17 1.26 12.35
CA PHE A 42 -7.81 1.57 11.07
C PHE A 42 -8.66 0.42 10.53
N GLN A 43 -8.27 -0.85 10.77
CA GLN A 43 -9.09 -2.01 10.39
C GLN A 43 -10.49 -1.97 11.01
N THR A 44 -10.62 -1.42 12.22
CA THR A 44 -11.90 -1.30 12.93
C THR A 44 -12.62 -0.01 12.57
N GLU A 45 -11.92 1.13 12.59
CA GLU A 45 -12.53 2.45 12.43
C GLU A 45 -12.86 2.81 10.97
N GLN A 46 -12.10 2.25 10.01
CA GLN A 46 -12.14 2.59 8.58
C GLN A 46 -12.33 4.10 8.28
N PRO A 47 -11.47 4.98 8.83
CA PRO A 47 -11.68 6.43 8.76
C PRO A 47 -11.48 7.01 7.34
N LEU A 48 -10.92 6.23 6.42
CA LEU A 48 -10.65 6.62 5.03
C LEU A 48 -11.68 6.06 4.05
N LYS A 49 -12.75 5.41 4.55
CA LYS A 49 -13.80 4.84 3.70
C LYS A 49 -14.41 5.88 2.77
N GLY A 50 -14.36 5.60 1.47
CA GLY A 50 -14.89 6.49 0.42
C GLY A 50 -13.95 7.63 0.04
N VAL A 51 -12.74 7.68 0.60
CA VAL A 51 -11.71 8.65 0.23
C VAL A 51 -10.84 8.04 -0.86
N ARG A 52 -10.65 8.76 -1.98
CA ARG A 52 -9.71 8.37 -3.03
C ARG A 52 -8.35 9.02 -2.79
N LEU A 53 -7.35 8.22 -2.44
CA LEU A 53 -5.99 8.70 -2.17
C LEU A 53 -5.07 8.58 -3.40
N VAL A 54 -4.16 9.54 -3.53
CA VAL A 54 -3.03 9.49 -4.48
C VAL A 54 -1.76 9.77 -3.68
N ALA A 55 -0.74 8.94 -3.87
CA ALA A 55 0.55 9.09 -3.22
C ALA A 55 1.67 9.24 -4.26
N CYS A 56 2.49 10.28 -4.09
CA CYS A 56 3.73 10.45 -4.83
C CYS A 56 4.88 10.45 -3.82
N ALA A 57 5.45 9.27 -3.62
CA ALA A 57 6.51 9.04 -2.66
C ALA A 57 7.51 8.03 -3.22
N HIS A 58 8.67 7.93 -2.56
CA HIS A 58 9.63 6.88 -2.87
C HIS A 58 9.01 5.50 -2.60
N ILE A 59 9.10 4.60 -3.59
CA ILE A 59 8.59 3.23 -3.45
C ILE A 59 9.63 2.39 -2.71
N THR A 60 9.37 2.19 -1.42
CA THR A 60 10.22 1.43 -0.49
C THR A 60 9.41 0.43 0.33
N THR A 61 10.07 -0.36 1.17
CA THR A 61 9.42 -1.29 2.10
C THR A 61 8.55 -0.59 3.14
N GLU A 62 8.98 0.58 3.59
CA GLU A 62 8.27 1.42 4.56
C GLU A 62 7.00 2.00 3.92
N THR A 63 7.09 2.49 2.68
CA THR A 63 5.94 3.01 1.93
C THR A 63 4.91 1.92 1.66
N ALA A 64 5.34 0.67 1.44
CA ALA A 64 4.41 -0.46 1.32
C ALA A 64 3.65 -0.74 2.62
N ASN A 65 4.30 -0.62 3.78
CA ASN A 65 3.63 -0.72 5.08
C ASN A 65 2.68 0.46 5.32
N LEU A 66 3.04 1.68 4.88
CA LEU A 66 2.14 2.83 4.91
C LEU A 66 0.90 2.59 4.05
N ALA A 67 1.08 2.09 2.83
CA ALA A 67 -0.02 1.76 1.93
C ALA A 67 -0.95 0.70 2.54
N ARG A 68 -0.41 -0.35 3.19
CA ARG A 68 -1.20 -1.34 3.92
C ARG A 68 -2.02 -0.72 5.06
N ALA A 69 -1.48 0.25 5.79
CA ALA A 69 -2.20 0.96 6.83
C ALA A 69 -3.34 1.81 6.25
N LEU A 70 -3.08 2.57 5.19
CA LEU A 70 -4.09 3.38 4.52
C LEU A 70 -5.23 2.51 3.94
N GLN A 71 -4.88 1.41 3.27
CA GLN A 71 -5.84 0.45 2.74
C GLN A 71 -6.70 -0.17 3.87
N ALA A 72 -6.09 -0.52 4.99
CA ALA A 72 -6.83 -1.00 6.17
C ALA A 72 -7.83 0.04 6.70
N GLY A 73 -7.57 1.33 6.50
CA GLY A 73 -8.48 2.42 6.82
C GLY A 73 -9.66 2.58 5.85
N GLY A 74 -9.77 1.74 4.81
CA GLY A 74 -10.86 1.78 3.84
C GLY A 74 -10.65 2.74 2.66
N ALA A 75 -9.42 3.25 2.51
CA ALA A 75 -9.01 4.01 1.32
C ALA A 75 -8.96 3.15 0.05
#